data_AF-A0A519MB47-F1
#
_entry.id   AF-A0A519MB47-F1
#
_cell.length_a   1.000
_cell.length_b   1.000
_cell.length_c   1.000
_cell.angle_alpha   90.00
_cell.angle_beta   90.00
_cell.angle_gamma   90.00
#
_symmetry.space_group_name_H-M   'P 1'
#
loop_
_entity.id
_entity.type
_entity.pdbx_description
1 polymer ?
#
loop_
_entity_poly.entity_id
_entity_poly.type
_entity_poly.pdbx_seq_one_letter_code
_entity_poly.pdbx_strand_id
1 'polypeptide(L)'
;HDNTNSILLIEDAEELLTKRDATGSNAVSNLLNLSDGLLSDGFHIQIICTFNADLARIDKALLRKGRLIASYAFEALAQPKAQELATSLNQTTPVAEAMTLADIYNREETTFVSEPKGSGRIGFGRT
;
A
#
# COMPACT_ATOMS: atom_id res chain seq x y z
N HIS A 1 -32.95 -5.39 0.43
CA HIS A 1 -32.91 -4.03 1.00
C HIS A 1 -31.68 -3.91 1.90
N ASP A 2 -30.56 -4.61 1.61
CA ASP A 2 -29.84 -5.28 2.73
C ASP A 2 -28.39 -4.84 2.98
N ASN A 3 -27.85 -3.86 2.26
CA ASN A 3 -26.43 -3.48 2.40
C ASN A 3 -26.21 -1.98 2.65
N THR A 4 -27.16 -1.28 3.29
CA THR A 4 -26.97 0.10 3.72
C THR A 4 -25.89 0.19 4.82
N ASN A 5 -24.98 1.17 4.74
CA ASN A 5 -23.86 1.39 5.68
C ASN A 5 -22.73 0.36 5.57
N SER A 6 -22.29 0.07 4.35
CA SER A 6 -21.22 -0.89 4.06
C SER A 6 -19.88 -0.21 3.80
N ILE A 7 -18.77 -0.87 4.15
CA ILE A 7 -17.42 -0.41 3.78
C ILE A 7 -16.91 -1.29 2.63
N LEU A 8 -16.49 -0.67 1.54
CA LEU A 8 -15.81 -1.32 0.42
C LEU A 8 -14.31 -1.03 0.53
N LEU A 9 -13.54 -2.07 0.85
CA LEU A 9 -12.07 -2.01 0.88
C LEU A 9 -11.52 -2.57 -0.43
N ILE A 10 -10.69 -1.78 -1.11
CA ILE A 10 -10.00 -2.17 -2.35
C ILE A 10 -8.50 -2.08 -2.09
N GLU A 11 -7.85 -3.22 -2.01
CA GLU A 11 -6.40 -3.32 -1.87
C GLU A 11 -5.71 -3.26 -3.24
N ASP A 12 -4.47 -2.77 -3.28
CA ASP A 12 -3.64 -2.71 -4.50
C ASP A 12 -4.39 -2.02 -5.66
N ALA A 13 -4.99 -0.88 -5.36
CA ALA A 13 -5.92 -0.18 -6.24
C ALA A 13 -5.22 0.68 -7.31
N GLU A 14 -3.91 0.52 -7.53
CA GLU A 14 -3.09 1.33 -8.44
C GLU A 14 -3.70 1.41 -9.84
N GLU A 15 -4.05 0.27 -10.44
CA GLU A 15 -4.65 0.21 -11.79
C GLU A 15 -6.04 0.84 -11.80
N LEU A 16 -6.79 0.70 -10.70
CA LEU A 16 -8.14 1.25 -10.56
C LEU A 16 -8.14 2.77 -10.46
N LEU A 17 -7.12 3.35 -9.82
CA LEU A 17 -7.05 4.78 -9.47
C LEU A 17 -6.21 5.62 -10.45
N THR A 18 -5.43 4.98 -11.32
CA THR A 18 -4.55 5.66 -12.29
C THR A 18 -5.33 6.52 -13.29
N LYS A 19 -4.71 7.61 -13.76
CA LYS A 19 -5.25 8.52 -14.77
C LYS A 19 -5.82 7.80 -15.99
N ARG A 20 -6.88 8.37 -16.54
CA ARG A 20 -7.46 7.96 -17.81
C ARG A 20 -6.49 8.26 -18.95
N ASP A 21 -5.87 7.23 -19.52
CA ASP A 21 -5.23 7.34 -20.82
C ASP A 21 -6.30 7.38 -21.93
N ALA A 22 -5.94 7.88 -23.11
CA ALA A 22 -6.87 8.10 -24.23
C ALA A 22 -7.64 6.85 -24.70
N THR A 23 -7.24 5.66 -24.23
CA THR A 23 -7.85 4.35 -24.51
C THR A 23 -8.65 3.74 -23.35
N GLY A 24 -8.93 4.52 -22.30
CA GLY A 24 -10.02 4.24 -21.37
C GLY A 24 -9.66 3.38 -20.15
N SER A 25 -9.53 4.03 -19.00
CA SER A 25 -9.83 3.38 -17.72
C SER A 25 -11.28 3.71 -17.35
N ASN A 26 -12.18 2.76 -17.61
CA ASN A 26 -13.59 2.83 -17.17
C ASN A 26 -13.72 2.64 -15.65
N ALA A 27 -12.64 2.19 -15.00
CA ALA A 27 -12.64 1.77 -13.61
C ALA A 27 -12.73 2.97 -12.63
N VAL A 28 -11.96 4.04 -12.87
CA VAL A 28 -12.08 5.31 -12.12
C VAL A 28 -13.48 5.89 -12.28
N SER A 29 -14.03 5.89 -13.50
CA SER A 29 -15.37 6.43 -13.78
C SER A 29 -16.45 5.64 -13.03
N ASN A 30 -16.34 4.32 -12.97
CA ASN A 30 -17.25 3.47 -12.20
C ASN A 30 -17.15 3.76 -10.69
N LEU A 31 -15.94 3.94 -10.16
CA LEU A 31 -15.72 4.28 -8.75
C LEU A 31 -16.29 5.68 -8.41
N LEU A 32 -16.12 6.65 -9.31
CA LEU A 32 -16.71 7.98 -9.17
C LEU A 32 -18.24 7.91 -9.19
N ASN A 33 -18.83 7.14 -10.11
CA ASN A 33 -20.27 6.97 -10.20
C ASN A 33 -20.85 6.27 -8.95
N LEU A 34 -20.08 5.36 -8.35
CA LEU A 34 -20.46 4.68 -7.11
C LEU A 34 -20.40 5.61 -5.88
N SER A 35 -19.47 6.57 -5.87
CA SER A 35 -19.23 7.47 -4.73
C SER A 35 -20.03 8.78 -4.75
N ASP A 36 -20.41 9.29 -5.93
CA ASP A 36 -21.08 10.61 -6.08
C ASP A 36 -22.60 10.56 -6.36
N GLY A 37 -23.17 9.39 -6.65
CA GLY A 37 -24.52 9.28 -7.23
C GLY A 37 -25.62 8.78 -6.28
N LEU A 38 -26.82 8.60 -6.85
CA LEU A 38 -28.01 8.00 -6.22
C LEU A 38 -27.74 6.66 -5.52
N LEU A 39 -26.70 5.93 -5.98
CA LEU A 39 -26.24 4.68 -5.37
C LEU A 39 -25.48 4.92 -4.06
N SER A 40 -24.65 5.95 -3.97
CA SER A 40 -23.97 6.36 -2.74
C SER A 40 -24.98 6.80 -1.67
N ASP A 41 -25.97 7.61 -2.08
CA ASP A 41 -27.05 8.09 -1.21
C ASP A 41 -28.00 6.96 -0.75
N GLY A 42 -28.25 5.96 -1.63
CA GLY A 42 -29.11 4.82 -1.32
C GLY A 42 -28.46 3.75 -0.45
N PHE A 43 -27.14 3.56 -0.54
CA PHE A 43 -26.42 2.47 0.14
C PHE A 43 -25.46 2.95 1.25
N HIS A 44 -25.19 4.25 1.39
CA HIS A 44 -24.23 4.80 2.36
C HIS A 44 -22.89 4.03 2.35
N ILE A 45 -22.30 3.83 1.16
CA ILE A 45 -21.08 3.02 1.01
C ILE A 45 -19.86 3.90 1.27
N GLN A 46 -19.00 3.49 2.20
CA GLN A 46 -17.70 4.11 2.41
C GLN A 46 -16.62 3.31 1.68
N ILE A 47 -15.84 3.98 0.83
CA ILE A 47 -14.79 3.34 0.04
C ILE A 47 -13.44 3.65 0.67
N ILE A 48 -12.63 2.61 0.90
CA ILE A 48 -11.24 2.71 1.31
C ILE A 48 -10.39 2.03 0.24
N CYS A 49 -9.35 2.71 -0.23
CA CYS A 49 -8.41 2.15 -1.19
C CYS A 49 -6.98 2.23 -0.65
N THR A 50 -6.22 1.16 -0.80
CA THR A 50 -4.77 1.15 -0.56
C THR A 50 -4.03 1.13 -1.89
N PHE A 51 -2.84 1.72 -1.92
CA PHE A 51 -1.98 1.74 -3.10
C PHE A 51 -0.54 2.10 -2.70
N ASN A 52 0.43 1.64 -3.49
CA ASN A 52 1.86 1.90 -3.39
C ASN A 52 2.38 2.78 -4.54
N ALA A 53 1.50 3.53 -5.20
CA ALA A 53 1.85 4.47 -6.26
C ALA A 53 1.97 5.92 -5.76
N ASP A 54 2.79 6.71 -6.45
CA ASP A 54 2.83 8.17 -6.25
C ASP A 54 1.44 8.78 -6.48
N LEU A 55 1.03 9.65 -5.56
CA LEU A 55 -0.22 10.40 -5.64
C LEU A 55 -0.38 11.16 -6.98
N ALA A 56 0.72 11.57 -7.61
CA ALA A 56 0.72 12.20 -8.92
C ALA A 56 0.18 11.31 -10.06
N ARG A 57 0.16 9.98 -9.87
CA ARG A 57 -0.39 8.99 -10.81
C ARG A 57 -1.90 8.81 -10.66
N ILE A 58 -2.47 9.21 -9.53
CA ILE A 58 -3.90 9.10 -9.23
C ILE A 58 -4.71 10.13 -10.03
N ASP A 59 -5.91 9.75 -10.50
CA ASP A 59 -6.82 10.69 -11.15
C ASP A 59 -7.26 11.78 -10.17
N LYS A 60 -6.93 13.04 -10.49
CA LYS A 60 -7.24 14.22 -9.67
C LYS A 60 -8.72 14.39 -9.37
N ALA A 61 -9.60 13.79 -10.16
CA ALA A 61 -11.04 13.80 -9.93
C ALA A 61 -11.42 13.11 -8.61
N LEU A 62 -10.62 12.15 -8.13
CA LEU A 62 -10.80 11.48 -6.85
C LEU A 62 -10.37 12.36 -5.67
N LEU A 63 -9.35 13.20 -5.87
CA LEU A 63 -8.78 14.09 -4.85
C LEU A 63 -9.61 15.35 -4.57
N ARG A 64 -10.75 15.52 -5.24
CA ARG A 64 -11.60 16.70 -5.08
C ARG A 64 -12.29 16.67 -3.72
N LYS A 65 -12.39 17.84 -3.09
CA LYS A 65 -13.16 18.03 -1.86
C LYS A 65 -14.59 17.53 -2.07
N GLY A 66 -15.08 16.69 -1.16
CA GLY A 66 -16.38 16.01 -1.25
C GLY A 66 -16.31 14.56 -1.73
N ARG A 67 -15.26 14.19 -2.49
CA ARG A 67 -14.98 12.81 -2.92
C ARG A 67 -13.94 12.14 -2.03
N LEU A 68 -12.91 12.90 -1.65
CA LEU A 68 -11.89 12.47 -0.70
C LEU A 68 -12.23 12.99 0.70
N ILE A 69 -12.49 12.06 1.62
CA ILE A 69 -12.75 12.37 3.02
C ILE A 69 -11.44 12.45 3.80
N ALA A 70 -10.53 11.51 3.54
CA ALA A 70 -9.22 11.45 4.17
C ALA A 70 -8.22 10.76 3.23
N SER A 71 -6.96 11.15 3.33
CA SER A 71 -5.82 10.45 2.74
C SER A 71 -4.76 10.26 3.82
N TYR A 72 -4.21 9.06 3.91
CA TYR A 72 -3.17 8.75 4.88
C TYR A 72 -1.96 8.16 4.15
N ALA A 73 -0.78 8.75 4.37
CA ALA A 73 0.47 8.22 3.87
C ALA A 73 1.12 7.37 4.97
N PHE A 74 1.43 6.11 4.66
CA PHE A 74 2.18 5.25 5.56
C PHE A 74 3.67 5.54 5.42
N GLU A 75 4.20 6.31 6.38
CA GLU A 75 5.62 6.60 6.49
C GLU A 75 6.31 5.65 7.50
N ALA A 76 7.62 5.81 7.67
CA ALA A 76 8.35 5.15 8.75
C ALA A 76 7.69 5.44 10.10
N LEU A 77 7.56 4.41 10.94
CA LEU A 77 7.07 4.55 12.30
C LEU A 77 8.03 5.43 13.08
N ALA A 78 7.50 6.48 13.69
CA ALA A 78 8.27 7.30 14.62
C ALA A 78 8.93 6.42 15.69
N GLN A 79 10.14 6.80 16.11
CA GLN A 79 10.98 6.00 17.02
C GLN A 79 10.22 5.41 18.23
N PRO A 80 9.31 6.14 18.93
CA PRO A 80 8.57 5.55 20.06
C PRO A 80 7.67 4.39 19.64
N LYS A 81 6.90 4.54 18.55
CA LYS A 81 6.02 3.49 18.02
C LYS A 81 6.81 2.31 17.46
N ALA A 82 7.95 2.60 16.81
CA ALA A 82 8.84 1.57 16.31
C ALA A 82 9.46 0.76 17.46
N GLN A 83 9.85 1.42 18.57
CA GLN A 83 10.32 0.75 19.78
C GLN A 83 9.23 -0.08 20.44
N GLU A 84 7.99 0.42 20.54
CA GLU A 84 6.84 -0.33 21.06
C GLU A 84 6.60 -1.60 20.23
N LEU A 85 6.61 -1.48 18.90
CA LEU A 85 6.46 -2.63 18.01
C LEU A 85 7.62 -3.63 18.16
N ALA A 86 8.87 -3.17 18.15
CA ALA A 86 10.04 -4.03 18.33
C ALA A 86 10.00 -4.79 19.67
N THR A 87 9.58 -4.11 20.74
CA THR A 87 9.39 -4.71 22.06
C THR A 87 8.29 -5.78 22.03
N SER A 88 7.17 -5.52 21.34
CA SER A 88 6.09 -6.51 21.18
C SER A 88 6.51 -7.74 20.36
N LEU A 89 7.52 -7.59 19.50
CA LEU A 89 8.13 -8.65 18.71
C LEU A 89 9.27 -9.38 19.47
N ASN A 90 9.50 -9.07 20.75
CA ASN A 90 10.58 -9.61 21.59
C ASN A 90 12.00 -9.28 21.10
N GLN A 91 12.15 -8.25 20.27
CA GLN A 91 13.47 -7.80 19.84
C GLN A 91 14.18 -7.10 20.98
N THR A 92 15.44 -7.47 21.21
CA THR A 92 16.24 -6.94 22.33
C THR A 92 17.03 -5.69 21.94
N THR A 93 17.34 -5.53 20.65
CA THR A 93 18.07 -4.36 20.14
C THR A 93 17.20 -3.11 20.25
N PRO A 94 17.69 -2.00 20.86
CA PRO A 94 16.96 -0.73 20.92
C PRO A 94 16.76 -0.09 19.53
N VAL A 95 15.63 0.57 19.33
CA VAL A 95 15.31 1.34 18.12
C VAL A 95 15.83 2.77 18.31
N ALA A 96 16.80 3.16 17.48
CA ALA A 96 17.46 4.47 17.59
C ALA A 96 16.77 5.59 16.79
N GLU A 97 16.01 5.24 15.74
CA GLU A 97 15.41 6.20 14.81
C GLU A 97 14.06 5.70 14.28
N ALA A 98 13.41 6.51 13.44
CA ALA A 98 12.19 6.10 12.76
C ALA A 98 12.49 4.97 11.75
N MET A 99 11.65 3.95 11.70
CA MET A 99 11.89 2.76 10.88
C MET A 99 10.65 2.30 10.14
N THR A 100 10.82 1.75 8.95
CA THR A 100 9.71 1.10 8.25
C THR A 100 9.33 -0.20 8.94
N LEU A 101 8.11 -0.69 8.69
CA LEU A 101 7.71 -2.02 9.15
C LEU A 101 8.68 -3.09 8.63
N ALA A 102 9.07 -3.01 7.35
CA ALA A 102 9.99 -3.96 6.75
C ALA A 102 11.34 -4.01 7.49
N ASP A 103 11.90 -2.86 7.85
CA ASP A 103 13.14 -2.82 8.63
C ASP A 103 12.93 -3.41 10.02
N ILE A 104 11.83 -3.04 10.71
CA ILE A 104 11.54 -3.56 12.05
C ILE A 104 11.44 -5.09 12.03
N TYR A 105 10.72 -5.69 11.08
CA TYR A 105 10.59 -7.15 11.00
C TYR A 105 11.89 -7.87 10.58
N ASN A 106 12.84 -7.17 9.95
CA ASN A 106 14.12 -7.72 9.50
C ASN A 106 15.33 -7.22 10.33
N ARG A 107 15.11 -6.73 11.56
CA ARG A 107 16.16 -6.21 12.45
C ARG A 107 17.14 -7.25 12.98
N GLU A 108 16.72 -8.52 13.05
CA GLU A 108 17.61 -9.61 13.46
C GLU A 108 18.43 -10.06 12.24
N GLU A 109 19.73 -10.29 12.42
CA GLU A 109 20.59 -10.76 11.34
C GLU A 109 19.99 -12.04 10.74
N THR A 110 19.57 -11.95 9.49
CA THR A 110 19.46 -13.12 8.64
C THR A 110 20.88 -13.67 8.56
N THR A 111 21.11 -14.82 9.20
CA THR A 111 22.36 -15.55 9.07
C THR A 111 22.48 -15.89 7.59
N PHE A 112 23.22 -15.06 6.83
CA PHE A 112 23.52 -15.36 5.44
C PHE A 112 24.37 -16.62 5.46
N VAL A 113 23.75 -17.77 5.21
CA VAL A 113 24.46 -19.00 4.91
C VAL A 113 25.06 -18.79 3.54
N SER A 114 26.24 -18.17 3.51
CA SER A 114 27.10 -18.23 2.34
C SER A 114 27.53 -19.68 2.23
N GLU A 115 26.92 -20.44 1.31
CA GLU A 115 27.54 -21.70 0.90
C GLU A 115 28.97 -21.36 0.45
N PRO A 116 30.01 -22.03 0.98
CA PRO A 116 31.37 -21.77 0.56
C PRO A 116 31.42 -21.97 -0.96
N LYS A 117 31.74 -20.90 -1.69
CA LYS A 117 32.00 -20.96 -3.12
C LYS A 117 33.09 -22.00 -3.35
N GLY A 118 32.69 -23.22 -3.71
CA GLY A 118 33.60 -24.17 -4.34
C GLY A 118 34.22 -23.47 -5.55
N SER A 119 35.49 -23.73 -5.82
CA SER A 119 36.28 -23.13 -6.90
C SER A 119 35.84 -23.55 -8.32
N GLY A 120 34.54 -23.73 -8.54
CA GLY A 120 33.94 -24.03 -9.83
C GLY A 120 33.93 -22.78 -10.70
N ARG A 121 34.63 -22.85 -11.84
CA ARG A 121 34.57 -21.86 -12.91
C ARG A 121 33.11 -21.55 -13.28
N ILE A 122 32.67 -20.31 -13.07
CA ILE A 122 31.40 -19.80 -13.59
C ILE A 122 31.65 -19.29 -15.01
N GLY A 123 31.03 -19.92 -16.01
CA GLY A 123 31.05 -19.47 -17.40
C GLY A 123 30.03 -20.22 -18.24
N PHE A 124 29.27 -19.48 -19.06
CA PHE A 124 28.42 -20.07 -20.09
C PHE A 124 29.31 -20.49 -21.25
N GLY A 125 29.55 -21.81 -21.38
CA GLY A 125 30.18 -22.36 -22.57
C GLY A 125 29.29 -22.10 -23.78
N ARG A 126 29.77 -21.30 -24.73
CA ARG A 126 29.21 -21.25 -26.08
C ARG A 126 29.52 -22.59 -26.75
N THR A 127 28.49 -23.34 -27.06
CA THR A 127 28.47 -24.34 -28.14
C THR A 127 27.38 -23.95 -29.10
#